data_AF-A0A965Q6T5-F1
#
_entry.id   AF-A0A965Q6T5-F1
#
_cell.length_a   1.000
_cell.length_b   1.000
_cell.length_c   1.000
_cell.angle_alpha   90.00
_cell.angle_beta   90.00
_cell.angle_gamma   90.00
#
_symmetry.space_group_name_H-M   'P 1'
#
loop_
_entity.id
_entity.type
_entity.pdbx_description
1 polymer ?
#
loop_
_entity_poly.entity_id
_entity_poly.type
_entity_poly.pdbx_seq_one_letter_code
_entity_poly.pdbx_strand_id
1 'polypeptide(L)' 'EGEVTVTPDGGEPVNFGKGDLVTFKEGLSCTWHVKKALKKHYHFG' A
#
# COMPACT_ATOMS: atom_id res chain seq x y z
N GLU A 1 -12.27 1.11 -8.37
CA GLU A 1 -11.25 2.17 -8.19
C GLU A 1 -10.69 2.02 -6.80
N GLY A 2 -9.37 1.96 -6.63
CA GLY A 2 -8.73 1.97 -5.32
C GLY A 2 -7.81 3.18 -5.28
N GLU A 3 -7.83 3.93 -4.18
CA GLU A 3 -6.96 5.08 -3.96
C GLU A 3 -6.47 5.02 -2.52
N VAL A 4 -5.16 4.79 -2.36
CA VAL A 4 -4.52 4.59 -1.06
C VAL A 4 -3.23 5.40 -1.00
N THR A 5 -2.94 5.92 0.19
CA THR A 5 -1.63 6.40 0.58
C THR A 5 -1.10 5.49 1.69
N VAL A 6 0.11 4.96 1.53
CA VAL A 6 0.82 4.20 2.56
C VAL A 6 2.03 4.99 3.01
N THR A 7 2.19 5.11 4.32
CA THR A 7 3.34 5.80 4.93
C THR A 7 4.17 4.78 5.73
N PRO A 8 5.39 4.43 5.28
CA PRO A 8 6.34 3.66 6.08
C PRO A 8 6.72 4.40 7.36
N ASP A 9 7.03 3.67 8.43
CA ASP A 9 7.58 4.29 9.63
C ASP A 9 8.95 4.93 9.31
N GLY A 10 9.09 6.24 9.58
CA GLY A 10 10.28 7.03 9.23
C GLY A 10 10.49 7.28 7.73
N GLY A 11 9.54 6.94 6.87
CA GLY A 11 9.63 7.10 5.42
C GLY A 11 8.64 8.11 4.83
N GLU A 12 8.81 8.40 3.54
CA GLU A 12 7.89 9.27 2.81
C GLU A 12 6.62 8.52 2.38
N PRO A 13 5.46 9.20 2.35
CA PRO A 13 4.20 8.61 1.91
C PRO A 13 4.24 8.23 0.42
N VAL A 14 3.67 7.07 0.11
CA VAL A 14 3.59 6.53 -1.25
C VAL A 14 2.13 6.32 -1.63
N ASN A 15 1.74 6.80 -2.80
CA ASN A 15 0.41 6.65 -3.35
C ASN A 15 0.35 5.51 -4.36
N PHE A 16 -0.71 4.72 -4.30
CA PHE A 16 -1.00 3.73 -5.34
C PHE A 16 -2.50 3.48 -5.49
N GLY A 17 -2.87 2.90 -6.62
CA GLY A 17 -4.24 2.63 -6.99
C GLY A 17 -4.41 1.38 -7.86
N LYS A 18 -5.48 1.37 -8.64
CA LYS A 18 -5.84 0.21 -9.48
C LYS A 18 -4.78 -0.01 -10.57
N GLY A 19 -4.20 -1.21 -10.60
CA GLY A 19 -3.21 -1.61 -11.61
C GLY A 19 -1.77 -1.57 -11.13
N ASP A 20 -1.51 -0.94 -9.98
CA ASP A 20 -0.18 -0.86 -9.41
C ASP A 20 0.18 -2.16 -8.68
N LEU A 21 1.40 -2.66 -8.92
CA LEU A 21 2.02 -3.70 -8.12
C LEU A 21 2.89 -3.05 -7.05
N VAL A 22 2.64 -3.37 -5.79
CA VAL A 22 3.37 -2.80 -4.64
C VAL A 22 3.97 -3.92 -3.80
N THR A 23 5.25 -3.80 -3.48
CA THR A 23 6.00 -4.79 -2.70
C THR A 23 6.24 -4.28 -1.29
N PHE A 24 5.92 -5.10 -0.30
CA PHE A 24 6.17 -4.83 1.12
C PHE A 24 7.28 -5.76 1.59
N LYS A 25 8.40 -5.20 2.08
CA LYS A 25 9.49 -5.99 2.64
C LYS A 25 9.03 -6.66 3.94
N GLU A 26 9.61 -7.83 4.25
CA GLU A 26 9.39 -8.48 5.54
C GLU A 26 9.76 -7.53 6.69
N GLY A 27 8.92 -7.49 7.73
CA GLY A 27 9.11 -6.61 8.89
C GLY A 27 8.77 -5.13 8.66
N LEU A 28 8.30 -4.74 7.48
CA LEU A 28 7.90 -3.35 7.20
C LEU A 28 6.67 -2.95 8.03
N SER A 29 6.83 -1.95 8.90
CA SER A 29 5.72 -1.26 9.57
C SER A 29 5.28 -0.05 8.74
N CYS A 30 3.98 0.07 8.50
CA CYS A 30 3.42 1.20 7.75
C CYS A 30 1.95 1.46 8.11
N THR A 31 1.54 2.71 7.95
CA THR A 31 0.14 3.13 8.13
C THR A 31 -0.54 3.31 6.78
N TRP A 32 -1.79 2.86 6.67
CA TRP A 32 -2.58 2.95 5.45
C TRP A 32 -3.69 3.99 5.60
N HIS A 33 -3.74 4.94 4.65
CA HIS A 33 -4.85 5.87 4.50
C HIS A 33 -5.64 5.53 3.23
N VAL A 34 -6.77 4.85 3.42
CA VAL A 34 -7.64 4.38 2.35
C VAL A 34 -8.67 5.46 2.00
N LYS A 35 -8.48 6.14 0.87
CA LYS A 35 -9.38 7.22 0.40
C LYS A 35 -10.57 6.68 -0.37
N LYS A 36 -10.37 5.60 -1.13
CA LYS A 36 -11.42 4.86 -1.83
C LYS A 36 -11.28 3.37 -1.56
N ALA A 37 -12.41 2.69 -1.34
CA ALA A 37 -12.43 1.26 -1.05
C ALA A 37 -11.68 0.47 -2.14
N LEU A 38 -10.75 -0.38 -1.72
CA LEU A 38 -9.92 -1.16 -2.63
C LEU A 38 -10.10 -2.67 -2.41
N LYS A 39 -9.82 -3.43 -3.46
CA LYS A 39 -9.58 -4.87 -3.42
C LYS A 39 -8.14 -5.12 -3.84
N LYS A 40 -7.47 -6.04 -3.17
CA LYS A 40 -6.06 -6.39 -3.40
C LYS A 40 -5.92 -7.89 -3.54
N HIS A 41 -5.03 -8.30 -4.45
CA HIS A 41 -4.58 -9.67 -4.60
C HIS A 41 -3.19 -9.78 -4.00
N TYR A 42 -2.98 -10.77 -3.15
CA TYR A 42 -1.71 -11.00 -2.50
C TYR A 42 -0.97 -12.15 -3.16
N HIS A 43 0.32 -11.95 -3.39
CA HIS A 43 1.25 -13.00 -3.74
C HIS A 43 2.28 -13.10 -2.60
N PHE A 44 2.16 -14.16 -1.80
CA PHE A 44 3.07 -14.46 -0.71
C PHE A 44 4.15 -15.42 -1.23
N GLY A 45 5.41 -15.15 -0.93
CA GLY A 45 6.57 -15.93 -1.37
C GLY A 45 7.85 -15.44 -0.75
#